data_AF-A0A0G0JCZ7-F1
#
_entry.id   AF-A0A0G0JCZ7-F1
#
_cell.length_a   1.000
_cell.length_b   1.000
_cell.length_c   1.000
_cell.angle_alpha   90.00
_cell.angle_beta   90.00
_cell.angle_gamma   90.00
#
_symmetry.space_group_name_H-M   'P 1'
#
loop_
_entity.id
_entity.type
_entity.pdbx_description
1 polymer ?
#
loop_
_entity_poly.entity_id
_entity_poly.type
_entity_poly.pdbx_seq_one_letter_code
_entity_poly.pdbx_strand_id
1 'polypeptide(L)'
;MIPETDTPLTQMLSHSLLSRGDEVALGRRIRRFTDNQQALILGAIHPSFSPLDKTLYFQAFNWLHNDAKEARETFAKHNVRLVAKIAWRYKNFLPLKDLVQEGVMALSGIAEGFDPDRGFRFSTFAYKRLMGRFNTLARQERHRKEKELRYATGQLTHNEKFGALQEVYEINPDFRDKLDGVIRTLPEAVQDTVKKHLDGKTLGQISRENNQPLSTVKDRWNQFKINLDKPEVRRLFLQK
;
A
#
# COMPACT_ATOMS: atom_id res chain seq x y z
N MET A 1 -18.58 32.49 17.50
CA MET A 1 -19.25 31.18 17.70
C MET A 1 -19.18 30.43 16.38
N ILE A 2 -18.33 29.41 16.29
CA ILE A 2 -18.29 28.50 15.14
C ILE A 2 -19.32 27.40 15.45
N PRO A 3 -20.23 27.02 14.55
CA PRO A 3 -21.22 25.99 14.85
C PRO A 3 -20.52 24.62 14.93
N GLU A 4 -20.59 23.99 16.10
CA GLU A 4 -19.82 22.78 16.45
C GLU A 4 -20.54 21.46 16.13
N THR A 5 -21.63 21.43 15.36
CA THR A 5 -22.53 20.26 15.36
C THR A 5 -22.73 19.51 14.04
N ASP A 6 -22.05 19.86 12.95
CA ASP A 6 -22.29 19.23 11.64
C ASP A 6 -21.06 18.52 11.04
N THR A 7 -20.32 17.76 11.88
CA THR A 7 -19.35 16.82 11.32
C THR A 7 -20.06 15.55 10.86
N PRO A 8 -19.72 14.98 9.68
CA PRO A 8 -20.25 13.70 9.21
C PRO A 8 -20.11 12.57 10.25
N LEU A 9 -19.10 12.68 11.12
CA LEU A 9 -18.86 11.77 12.23
C LEU A 9 -19.96 11.83 13.31
N THR A 10 -20.45 13.02 13.68
CA THR A 10 -21.53 13.16 14.68
C THR A 10 -22.84 12.55 14.18
N GLN A 11 -23.19 12.78 12.91
CA GLN A 11 -24.34 12.16 12.26
C GLN A 11 -24.18 10.64 12.09
N MET A 12 -22.95 10.14 11.91
CA MET A 12 -22.68 8.70 11.85
C MET A 12 -22.85 8.01 13.21
N LEU A 13 -22.57 8.70 14.33
CA LEU A 13 -22.65 8.12 15.67
C LEU A 13 -24.08 8.00 16.22
N SER A 14 -25.08 8.61 15.57
CA SER A 14 -26.49 8.58 15.99
C SER A 14 -27.29 7.38 15.47
N HIS A 15 -26.71 6.55 14.58
CA HIS A 15 -27.39 5.39 14.02
C HIS A 15 -27.64 4.32 15.10
N SER A 16 -28.84 3.72 15.08
CA SER A 16 -29.20 2.60 15.95
C SER A 16 -28.36 1.36 15.64
N LEU A 17 -28.37 0.36 16.55
CA LEU A 17 -27.72 -0.91 16.27
C LEU A 17 -28.59 -1.72 15.29
N LEU A 18 -27.96 -2.32 14.28
CA LEU A 18 -28.65 -3.26 13.40
C LEU A 18 -29.15 -4.47 14.20
N SER A 19 -30.37 -4.91 13.91
CA SER A 19 -30.86 -6.19 14.40
C SER A 19 -30.14 -7.34 13.69
N ARG A 20 -30.25 -8.56 14.22
CA ARG A 20 -29.71 -9.74 13.53
C ARG A 20 -30.37 -9.96 12.17
N GLY A 21 -31.67 -9.67 12.05
CA GLY A 21 -32.40 -9.75 10.78
C GLY A 21 -31.84 -8.78 9.74
N ASP A 22 -31.53 -7.55 10.16
CA ASP A 22 -30.96 -6.53 9.28
C ASP A 22 -29.55 -6.93 8.81
N GLU A 23 -28.71 -7.45 9.71
CA GLU A 23 -27.37 -7.96 9.36
C GLU A 23 -27.45 -9.09 8.33
N VAL A 24 -28.42 -10.01 8.49
CA VAL A 24 -28.65 -11.10 7.51
C VAL A 24 -29.12 -10.54 6.18
N ALA A 25 -30.08 -9.61 6.17
CA ALA A 25 -30.63 -9.01 4.96
C ALA A 25 -29.55 -8.25 4.16
N LEU A 26 -28.76 -7.42 4.84
CA LEU A 26 -27.65 -6.68 4.23
C LEU A 26 -26.55 -7.62 3.74
N GLY A 27 -26.19 -8.65 4.53
CA GLY A 27 -25.19 -9.64 4.13
C GLY A 27 -25.59 -10.39 2.86
N ARG A 28 -26.88 -10.74 2.73
CA ARG A 28 -27.43 -11.37 1.52
C ARG A 28 -27.40 -10.43 0.30
N ARG A 29 -27.69 -9.14 0.46
CA ARG A 29 -27.56 -8.13 -0.62
C ARG A 29 -26.14 -8.10 -1.18
N ILE A 30 -25.15 -8.06 -0.29
CA ILE A 30 -23.73 -8.04 -0.67
C ILE A 30 -23.34 -9.35 -1.36
N ARG A 31 -23.70 -10.49 -0.75
CA ARG A 31 -23.39 -11.81 -1.30
C ARG A 31 -24.00 -12.03 -2.69
N ARG A 32 -25.23 -11.55 -2.95
CA ARG A 32 -25.85 -11.63 -4.29
C ARG A 32 -24.97 -11.00 -5.36
N PHE A 33 -24.36 -9.84 -5.10
CA PHE A 33 -23.41 -9.27 -6.05
C PHE A 33 -22.15 -10.13 -6.17
N THR A 34 -21.52 -10.52 -5.05
CA THR A 34 -20.28 -11.32 -5.07
C THR A 34 -20.43 -12.64 -5.81
N ASP A 35 -21.56 -13.33 -5.64
CA ASP A 35 -21.85 -14.63 -6.25
C ASP A 35 -22.13 -14.52 -7.76
N ASN A 36 -22.69 -13.38 -8.21
CA ASN A 36 -23.13 -13.20 -9.60
C ASN A 36 -22.20 -12.30 -10.43
N GLN A 37 -21.31 -11.53 -9.82
CA GLN A 37 -20.49 -10.53 -10.51
C GLN A 37 -19.73 -11.10 -11.72
N GLN A 38 -19.18 -12.31 -11.58
CA GLN A 38 -18.39 -12.93 -12.65
C GLN A 38 -19.27 -13.33 -13.82
N ALA A 39 -20.41 -13.99 -13.55
CA ALA A 39 -21.36 -14.37 -14.60
C ALA A 39 -21.91 -13.14 -15.34
N LEU A 40 -22.18 -12.05 -14.61
CA LEU A 40 -22.69 -10.81 -15.19
C LEU A 40 -21.65 -10.11 -16.06
N ILE A 41 -20.40 -10.04 -15.61
CA ILE A 41 -19.28 -9.50 -16.41
C ILE A 41 -19.08 -10.33 -17.68
N LEU A 42 -19.02 -11.66 -17.54
CA LEU A 42 -18.83 -12.56 -18.67
C LEU A 42 -19.97 -12.45 -19.69
N GLY A 43 -21.22 -12.35 -19.23
CA GLY A 43 -22.37 -12.10 -20.09
C GLY A 43 -22.29 -10.76 -20.83
N ALA A 44 -21.85 -9.70 -20.15
CA ALA A 44 -21.72 -8.37 -20.76
C ALA A 44 -20.65 -8.29 -21.86
N ILE A 45 -19.63 -9.16 -21.82
CA ILE A 45 -18.55 -9.21 -22.82
C ILE A 45 -18.61 -10.43 -23.75
N HIS A 46 -19.66 -11.26 -23.63
CA HIS A 46 -19.72 -12.55 -24.32
C HIS A 46 -19.72 -12.38 -25.85
N PRO A 47 -18.80 -13.00 -26.62
CA PRO A 47 -18.67 -12.75 -28.06
C PRO A 47 -19.93 -13.05 -28.87
N SER A 48 -20.65 -14.13 -28.52
CA SER A 48 -21.84 -14.59 -29.25
C SER A 48 -23.15 -13.91 -28.85
N PHE A 49 -23.13 -13.01 -27.87
CA PHE A 49 -24.34 -12.31 -27.42
C PHE A 49 -24.60 -11.08 -28.28
N SER A 50 -25.89 -10.80 -28.52
CA SER A 50 -26.29 -9.59 -29.22
C SER A 50 -25.93 -8.34 -28.40
N PRO A 51 -25.85 -7.16 -29.02
CA PRO A 51 -25.66 -5.90 -28.29
C PRO A 51 -26.72 -5.67 -27.20
N LEU A 52 -27.97 -6.12 -27.43
CA LEU A 52 -29.05 -5.98 -26.47
C LEU A 52 -28.85 -6.91 -25.26
N ASP A 53 -28.45 -8.16 -25.49
CA ASP A 53 -28.13 -9.10 -24.42
C ASP A 53 -27.00 -8.57 -23.54
N LYS A 54 -25.92 -8.08 -24.16
CA LYS A 54 -24.78 -7.47 -23.44
C LYS A 54 -25.23 -6.29 -22.58
N THR A 55 -26.13 -5.46 -23.11
CA THR A 55 -26.73 -4.33 -22.38
C THR A 55 -27.52 -4.81 -21.17
N LEU A 56 -28.31 -5.89 -21.30
CA LEU A 56 -29.06 -6.47 -20.20
C LEU A 56 -28.14 -6.95 -19.07
N TYR A 57 -27.07 -7.68 -19.39
CA TYR A 57 -26.08 -8.13 -18.40
C TYR A 57 -25.35 -6.96 -17.73
N PHE A 58 -24.98 -5.93 -18.50
CA PHE A 58 -24.34 -4.73 -17.96
C PHE A 58 -25.27 -3.96 -17.02
N GLN A 59 -26.55 -3.82 -17.36
CA GLN A 59 -27.54 -3.18 -16.49
C GLN A 59 -27.77 -3.98 -15.21
N ALA A 60 -27.89 -5.31 -15.31
CA ALA A 60 -28.02 -6.19 -14.15
C ALA A 60 -26.78 -6.13 -13.24
N PHE A 61 -25.58 -6.09 -13.82
CA PHE A 61 -24.34 -5.85 -13.07
C PHE A 61 -24.38 -4.55 -12.30
N ASN A 62 -24.70 -3.43 -12.96
CA ASN A 62 -24.74 -2.11 -12.33
C ASN A 62 -25.77 -2.05 -11.21
N TRP A 63 -26.94 -2.65 -11.40
CA TRP A 63 -27.98 -2.69 -10.38
C TRP A 63 -27.52 -3.47 -9.13
N LEU A 64 -27.01 -4.70 -9.29
CA LEU A 64 -26.50 -5.49 -8.16
C LEU A 64 -25.29 -4.84 -7.51
N HIS A 65 -24.41 -4.22 -8.29
CA HIS A 65 -23.26 -3.49 -7.76
C HIS A 65 -23.69 -2.35 -6.84
N ASN A 66 -24.69 -1.56 -7.28
CA ASN A 66 -25.22 -0.45 -6.50
C ASN A 66 -25.97 -0.94 -5.25
N ASP A 67 -26.77 -2.00 -5.35
CA ASP A 67 -27.45 -2.62 -4.19
C ASP A 67 -26.44 -3.09 -3.13
N ALA A 68 -25.38 -3.77 -3.56
CA ALA A 68 -24.31 -4.23 -2.67
C ALA A 68 -23.49 -3.08 -2.09
N LYS A 69 -23.25 -2.00 -2.86
CA LYS A 69 -22.60 -0.79 -2.36
C LYS A 69 -23.41 -0.12 -1.25
N GLU A 70 -24.71 0.09 -1.46
CA GLU A 70 -25.60 0.67 -0.45
C GLU A 70 -25.67 -0.21 0.81
N ALA A 71 -25.71 -1.54 0.65
CA ALA A 71 -25.69 -2.46 1.78
C ALA A 71 -24.39 -2.38 2.59
N ARG A 72 -23.23 -2.28 1.94
CA ARG A 72 -21.92 -2.07 2.59
C ARG A 72 -21.87 -0.75 3.35
N GLU A 73 -22.34 0.34 2.72
CA GLU A 73 -22.39 1.66 3.35
C GLU A 73 -23.31 1.65 4.58
N THR A 74 -24.43 0.94 4.50
CA THR A 74 -25.36 0.77 5.63
C THR A 74 -24.69 0.01 6.77
N PHE A 75 -24.00 -1.10 6.50
CA PHE A 75 -23.19 -1.81 7.50
C PHE A 75 -22.16 -0.89 8.15
N ALA A 76 -21.43 -0.12 7.34
CA ALA A 76 -20.39 0.78 7.84
C ALA A 76 -20.98 1.87 8.76
N LYS A 77 -22.04 2.55 8.33
CA LYS A 77 -22.74 3.60 9.09
C LYS A 77 -23.18 3.14 10.47
N HIS A 78 -23.77 1.95 10.57
CA HIS A 78 -24.28 1.41 11.85
C HIS A 78 -23.16 0.86 12.77
N ASN A 79 -21.93 0.76 12.27
CA ASN A 79 -20.78 0.21 13.03
C ASN A 79 -19.64 1.22 13.26
N VAL A 80 -19.84 2.51 12.97
CA VAL A 80 -18.81 3.54 13.20
C VAL A 80 -18.39 3.64 14.67
N ARG A 81 -19.31 3.40 15.61
CA ARG A 81 -18.99 3.37 17.06
C ARG A 81 -17.95 2.29 17.41
N LEU A 82 -18.02 1.14 16.73
CA LEU A 82 -17.02 0.08 16.89
C LEU A 82 -15.65 0.55 16.40
N VAL A 83 -15.60 1.22 15.24
CA VAL A 83 -14.37 1.80 14.69
C VAL A 83 -13.75 2.77 15.69
N ALA A 84 -14.51 3.76 16.16
CA ALA A 84 -14.02 4.75 17.11
C ALA A 84 -13.47 4.11 18.39
N LYS A 85 -14.19 3.12 18.94
CA LYS A 85 -13.75 2.36 20.13
C LYS A 85 -12.42 1.66 19.91
N ILE A 86 -12.20 1.05 18.74
CA ILE A 86 -10.94 0.35 18.44
C ILE A 86 -9.83 1.37 18.13
N ALA A 87 -10.11 2.38 17.30
CA ALA A 87 -9.19 3.43 16.89
C ALA A 87 -8.59 4.18 18.08
N TRP A 88 -9.36 4.38 19.16
CA TRP A 88 -8.88 5.01 20.39
C TRP A 88 -7.63 4.35 20.97
N ARG A 89 -7.45 3.03 20.77
CA ARG A 89 -6.26 2.29 21.23
C ARG A 89 -4.98 2.67 20.46
N TYR A 90 -5.12 3.27 19.29
CA TYR A 90 -4.04 3.60 18.37
C TYR A 90 -3.77 5.10 18.24
N LYS A 91 -4.47 5.94 19.01
CA LYS A 91 -4.38 7.42 18.95
C LYS A 91 -2.98 8.00 19.19
N ASN A 92 -2.07 7.22 19.76
CA ASN A 92 -0.67 7.62 20.00
C ASN A 92 0.20 7.44 18.74
N PHE A 93 -0.26 6.68 17.74
CA PHE A 93 0.48 6.45 16.50
C PHE A 93 0.02 7.39 15.40
N LEU A 94 -1.30 7.58 15.27
CA LEU A 94 -1.95 8.43 14.25
C LEU A 94 -3.03 9.32 14.89
N PRO A 95 -3.36 10.46 14.26
CA PRO A 95 -4.52 11.25 14.64
C PRO A 95 -5.80 10.39 14.65
N LEU A 96 -6.63 10.57 15.69
CA LEU A 96 -7.85 9.79 15.86
C LEU A 96 -8.81 9.93 14.67
N LYS A 97 -8.91 11.14 14.09
CA LYS A 97 -9.74 11.43 12.92
C LYS A 97 -9.35 10.53 11.74
N ASP A 98 -8.05 10.42 11.46
CA ASP A 98 -7.52 9.64 10.34
C ASP A 98 -7.77 8.15 10.56
N LEU A 99 -7.54 7.66 11.80
CA LEU A 99 -7.85 6.28 12.17
C LEU A 99 -9.33 5.95 12.00
N VAL A 100 -10.23 6.86 12.38
CA VAL A 100 -11.67 6.62 12.23
C VAL A 100 -12.05 6.63 10.75
N GLN A 101 -11.57 7.59 9.96
CA GLN A 101 -11.85 7.61 8.51
C GLN A 101 -11.36 6.33 7.82
N GLU A 102 -10.13 5.92 8.11
CA GLU A 102 -9.53 4.70 7.59
C GLU A 102 -10.30 3.44 8.02
N GLY A 103 -10.74 3.38 9.28
CA GLY A 103 -11.54 2.27 9.77
C GLY A 103 -12.95 2.22 9.17
N VAL A 104 -13.58 3.37 8.89
CA VAL A 104 -14.87 3.45 8.20
C VAL A 104 -14.74 2.98 6.75
N MET A 105 -13.66 3.37 6.05
CA MET A 105 -13.37 2.85 4.70
C MET A 105 -13.14 1.34 4.72
N ALA A 106 -12.38 0.83 5.70
CA ALA A 106 -12.12 -0.59 5.86
C ALA A 106 -13.39 -1.40 6.19
N LEU A 107 -14.34 -0.84 6.93
CA LEU A 107 -15.59 -1.53 7.29
C LEU A 107 -16.39 -1.98 6.08
N SER A 108 -16.47 -1.15 5.02
CA SER A 108 -17.17 -1.51 3.79
C SER A 108 -16.59 -2.76 3.14
N GLY A 109 -15.26 -2.87 3.07
CA GLY A 109 -14.59 -4.08 2.55
C GLY A 109 -14.68 -5.27 3.50
N ILE A 110 -14.71 -5.05 4.82
CA ILE A 110 -14.96 -6.12 5.79
C ILE A 110 -16.37 -6.70 5.61
N ALA A 111 -17.38 -5.88 5.30
CA ALA A 111 -18.74 -6.34 5.07
C ALA A 111 -18.87 -7.33 3.90
N GLU A 112 -17.98 -7.26 2.90
CA GLU A 112 -17.92 -8.23 1.79
C GLU A 112 -17.54 -9.64 2.24
N GLY A 113 -16.67 -9.75 3.23
CA GLY A 113 -16.25 -11.04 3.79
C GLY A 113 -17.15 -11.56 4.90
N PHE A 114 -18.22 -10.84 5.25
CA PHE A 114 -19.11 -11.24 6.34
C PHE A 114 -20.10 -12.31 5.89
N ASP A 115 -20.17 -13.38 6.67
CA ASP A 115 -21.09 -14.49 6.44
C ASP A 115 -22.15 -14.53 7.55
N PRO A 116 -23.38 -14.04 7.29
CA PRO A 116 -24.43 -14.01 8.31
C PRO A 116 -24.94 -15.39 8.72
N ASP A 117 -24.73 -16.42 7.90
CA ASP A 117 -25.24 -17.77 8.16
C ASP A 117 -24.37 -18.51 9.19
N ARG A 118 -23.15 -18.03 9.45
CA ARG A 118 -22.27 -18.58 10.51
C ARG A 118 -22.70 -18.24 11.93
N GLY A 119 -23.74 -17.43 12.11
CA GLY A 119 -24.40 -17.20 13.39
C GLY A 119 -23.72 -16.21 14.34
N PHE A 120 -22.56 -15.64 13.99
CA PHE A 120 -21.94 -14.54 14.75
C PHE A 120 -22.38 -13.16 14.25
N ARG A 121 -22.39 -12.17 15.15
CA ARG A 121 -22.69 -10.77 14.81
C ARG A 121 -21.59 -10.14 13.97
N PHE A 122 -21.97 -9.24 13.07
CA PHE A 122 -21.00 -8.52 12.22
C PHE A 122 -19.90 -7.83 13.05
N SER A 123 -20.26 -7.21 14.18
CA SER A 123 -19.33 -6.52 15.08
C SER A 123 -18.18 -7.41 15.58
N THR A 124 -18.45 -8.71 15.79
CA THR A 124 -17.42 -9.67 16.25
C THR A 124 -16.41 -9.96 15.14
N PHE A 125 -16.91 -10.13 13.92
CA PHE A 125 -16.07 -10.35 12.74
C PHE A 125 -15.24 -9.11 12.40
N ALA A 126 -15.90 -7.95 12.37
CA ALA A 126 -15.27 -6.68 12.05
C ALA A 126 -14.20 -6.29 13.07
N TYR A 127 -14.41 -6.57 14.36
CA TYR A 127 -13.45 -6.26 15.41
C TYR A 127 -12.05 -6.83 15.12
N LYS A 128 -11.95 -8.12 14.76
CA LYS A 128 -10.67 -8.77 14.48
C LYS A 128 -9.99 -8.16 13.25
N ARG A 129 -10.76 -7.90 12.19
CA ARG A 129 -10.25 -7.32 10.93
C ARG A 129 -9.78 -5.88 11.12
N LEU A 130 -10.54 -5.05 11.83
CA LEU A 130 -10.19 -3.67 12.16
C LEU A 130 -8.92 -3.58 13.03
N MET A 131 -8.82 -4.43 14.06
CA MET A 131 -7.59 -4.53 14.87
C MET A 131 -6.37 -4.87 14.01
N GLY A 132 -6.51 -5.81 13.07
CA GLY A 132 -5.45 -6.12 12.10
C GLY A 132 -5.06 -4.91 11.27
N ARG A 133 -6.03 -4.18 10.69
CA ARG A 133 -5.78 -2.98 9.88
C ARG A 133 -5.04 -1.90 10.68
N PHE A 134 -5.52 -1.55 11.87
CA PHE A 134 -4.89 -0.51 12.69
C PHE A 134 -3.50 -0.90 13.22
N ASN A 135 -3.28 -2.18 13.52
CA ASN A 135 -1.94 -2.67 13.84
C ASN A 135 -0.97 -2.44 12.68
N THR A 136 -1.39 -2.70 11.44
CA THR A 136 -0.56 -2.45 10.25
C THR A 136 -0.24 -0.97 10.11
N LEU A 137 -1.23 -0.07 10.24
CA LEU A 137 -0.99 1.37 10.17
C LEU A 137 -0.04 1.86 11.26
N ALA A 138 -0.23 1.41 12.50
CA ALA A 138 0.64 1.79 13.61
C ALA A 138 2.08 1.31 13.39
N ARG A 139 2.28 0.15 12.79
CA ARG A 139 3.61 -0.35 12.41
C ARG A 139 4.24 0.51 11.30
N GLN A 140 3.49 0.83 10.26
CA GLN A 140 3.95 1.70 9.17
C GLN A 140 4.39 3.07 9.70
N GLU A 141 3.61 3.64 10.61
CA GLU A 141 3.89 4.94 11.22
C GLU A 141 5.12 4.94 12.12
N ARG A 142 5.30 3.88 12.91
CA ARG A 142 6.55 3.69 13.68
C ARG A 142 7.74 3.61 12.74
N HIS A 143 7.67 2.78 11.70
CA HIS A 143 8.76 2.65 10.74
C HIS A 143 9.04 3.96 10.00
N ARG A 144 8.00 4.73 9.66
CA ARG A 144 8.15 6.06 9.07
C ARG A 144 8.92 7.00 10.01
N LYS A 145 8.48 7.13 11.26
CA LYS A 145 9.14 7.98 12.27
C LYS A 145 10.57 7.55 12.57
N GLU A 146 10.82 6.24 12.65
CA GLU A 146 12.17 5.68 12.81
C GLU A 146 13.07 6.03 11.62
N LYS A 147 12.53 5.93 10.40
CA LYS A 147 13.24 6.30 9.16
C LYS A 147 13.56 7.80 9.16
N GLU A 148 12.58 8.65 9.46
CA GLU A 148 12.74 10.10 9.58
C GLU A 148 13.80 10.47 10.62
N LEU A 149 13.81 9.82 11.79
CA LEU A 149 14.83 10.03 12.80
C LEU A 149 16.23 9.63 12.30
N ARG A 150 16.36 8.52 11.57
CA ARG A 150 17.63 8.12 10.95
C ARG A 150 18.12 9.15 9.93
N TYR A 151 17.23 9.74 9.14
CA TYR A 151 17.59 10.86 8.25
C TYR A 151 18.05 12.08 9.04
N ALA A 152 17.28 12.51 10.06
CA ALA A 152 17.59 13.69 10.86
C ALA A 152 18.91 13.57 11.65
N THR A 153 19.26 12.35 12.10
CA THR A 153 20.50 12.08 12.85
C THR A 153 21.68 11.67 11.97
N GLY A 154 21.48 11.49 10.67
CA GLY A 154 22.50 10.97 9.75
C GLY A 154 22.84 9.48 9.93
N GLN A 155 22.13 8.76 10.80
CA GLN A 155 22.32 7.34 11.09
C GLN A 155 21.64 6.43 10.06
N LEU A 156 21.82 6.73 8.77
CA LEU A 156 21.23 5.96 7.68
C LEU A 156 21.90 4.59 7.53
N THR A 157 21.09 3.57 7.30
CA THR A 157 21.57 2.23 6.93
C THR A 157 22.24 2.25 5.56
N HIS A 158 23.07 1.24 5.26
CA HIS A 158 23.69 1.12 3.94
C HIS A 158 22.65 1.08 2.81
N ASN A 159 21.55 0.35 3.01
CA ASN A 159 20.48 0.23 2.01
C ASN A 159 19.74 1.56 1.79
N GLU A 160 19.53 2.37 2.84
CA GLU A 160 18.88 3.69 2.70
C GLU A 160 19.77 4.70 1.97
N LYS A 161 21.08 4.68 2.26
CA LYS A 161 22.06 5.50 1.53
C LYS A 161 22.13 5.09 0.05
N PHE A 162 22.13 3.79 -0.19
CA PHE A 162 22.22 3.24 -1.54
C PHE A 162 20.95 3.45 -2.36
N GLY A 163 19.77 3.28 -1.75
CA GLY A 163 18.49 3.46 -2.44
C GLY A 163 18.31 4.88 -3.01
N ALA A 164 18.77 5.91 -2.30
CA ALA A 164 18.76 7.28 -2.83
C ALA A 164 19.68 7.45 -4.06
N LEU A 165 20.84 6.80 -4.08
CA LEU A 165 21.75 6.81 -5.23
C LEU A 165 21.12 6.10 -6.43
N GLN A 166 20.49 4.94 -6.20
CA GLN A 166 19.79 4.19 -7.23
C GLN A 166 18.65 5.02 -7.85
N GLU A 167 17.83 5.67 -7.02
CA GLU A 167 16.74 6.52 -7.49
C GLU A 167 17.26 7.64 -8.41
N VAL A 168 18.35 8.32 -8.04
CA VAL A 168 18.98 9.34 -8.89
C VAL A 168 19.52 8.74 -10.20
N TYR A 169 20.12 7.56 -10.15
CA TYR A 169 20.62 6.85 -11.33
C TYR A 169 19.49 6.48 -12.31
N GLU A 170 18.31 6.14 -11.80
CA GLU A 170 17.14 5.78 -12.62
C GLU A 170 16.48 7.02 -13.27
N ILE A 171 16.35 8.12 -12.53
CA ILE A 171 15.55 9.28 -12.98
C ILE A 171 16.34 10.38 -13.70
N ASN A 172 17.68 10.41 -13.59
CA ASN A 172 18.53 11.45 -14.16
C ASN A 172 19.47 10.88 -15.24
N PRO A 173 19.12 11.02 -16.54
CA PRO A 173 19.93 10.51 -17.64
C PRO A 173 21.35 11.12 -17.70
N ASP A 174 21.51 12.42 -17.44
CA ASP A 174 22.82 13.08 -17.44
C ASP A 174 23.74 12.53 -16.33
N PHE A 175 23.18 12.37 -15.12
CA PHE A 175 23.90 11.75 -14.02
C PHE A 175 24.28 10.31 -14.34
N ARG A 176 23.35 9.54 -14.92
CA ARG A 176 23.57 8.16 -15.37
C ARG A 176 24.69 8.08 -16.39
N ASP A 177 24.67 8.91 -17.44
CA ASP A 177 25.66 8.90 -18.51
C ASP A 177 27.05 9.27 -17.99
N LYS A 178 27.15 10.30 -17.13
CA LYS A 178 28.40 10.67 -16.45
C LYS A 178 28.92 9.52 -15.60
N LEU A 179 28.05 8.87 -14.81
CA LEU A 179 28.43 7.75 -13.95
C LEU A 179 28.85 6.53 -14.75
N ASP A 180 28.13 6.18 -15.81
CA ASP A 180 28.45 5.08 -16.72
C ASP A 180 29.78 5.36 -17.45
N GLY A 181 30.07 6.62 -17.78
CA GLY A 181 31.38 7.05 -18.30
C GLY A 181 32.51 6.72 -17.33
N VAL A 182 32.35 7.04 -16.05
CA VAL A 182 33.33 6.70 -15.00
C VAL A 182 33.44 5.18 -14.83
N ILE A 183 32.32 4.47 -14.81
CA ILE A 183 32.29 3.01 -14.65
C ILE A 183 33.11 2.34 -15.76
N ARG A 184 33.02 2.80 -17.01
CA ARG A 184 33.79 2.24 -18.14
C ARG A 184 35.32 2.34 -17.97
N THR A 185 35.82 3.25 -17.12
CA THR A 185 37.26 3.40 -16.86
C THR A 185 37.83 2.39 -15.84
N LEU A 186 36.95 1.63 -15.18
CA LEU A 186 37.32 0.70 -14.11
C LEU A 186 37.58 -0.71 -14.66
N PRO A 187 38.29 -1.58 -13.90
CA PRO A 187 38.44 -2.99 -14.28
C PRO A 187 37.08 -3.68 -14.46
N GLU A 188 36.95 -4.58 -15.43
CA GLU A 188 35.69 -5.25 -15.80
C GLU A 188 34.96 -5.88 -14.59
N ALA A 189 35.72 -6.52 -13.69
CA ALA A 189 35.17 -7.10 -12.47
C ALA A 189 34.52 -6.07 -11.52
N VAL A 190 35.06 -4.84 -11.48
CA VAL A 190 34.48 -3.71 -10.74
C VAL A 190 33.26 -3.18 -11.46
N GLN A 191 33.31 -3.06 -12.80
CA GLN A 191 32.17 -2.61 -13.61
C GLN A 191 30.95 -3.50 -13.41
N ASP A 192 31.12 -4.82 -13.52
CA ASP A 192 30.04 -5.80 -13.33
C ASP A 192 29.40 -5.66 -11.94
N THR A 193 30.24 -5.54 -10.91
CA THR A 193 29.78 -5.39 -9.52
C THR A 193 29.00 -4.09 -9.33
N VAL A 194 29.51 -2.97 -9.86
CA VAL A 194 28.88 -1.65 -9.71
C VAL A 194 27.58 -1.56 -10.47
N LYS A 195 27.53 -2.04 -11.73
CA LYS A 195 26.31 -2.04 -12.54
C LYS A 195 25.21 -2.86 -11.90
N LYS A 196 25.51 -4.12 -11.52
CA LYS A 196 24.55 -4.98 -10.80
C LYS A 196 24.04 -4.34 -9.51
N HIS A 197 24.91 -3.61 -8.80
CA HIS A 197 24.50 -2.91 -7.59
C HIS A 197 23.54 -1.77 -7.93
N LEU A 198 23.91 -0.88 -8.87
CA LEU A 198 23.11 0.25 -9.35
C LEU A 198 21.77 -0.17 -9.98
N ASP A 199 21.70 -1.37 -10.56
CA ASP A 199 20.46 -1.99 -11.05
C ASP A 199 19.59 -2.60 -9.92
N GLY A 200 19.94 -2.35 -8.65
CA GLY A 200 19.12 -2.67 -7.49
C GLY A 200 19.47 -3.96 -6.74
N LYS A 201 20.53 -4.69 -7.13
CA LYS A 201 20.97 -5.88 -6.37
C LYS A 201 21.79 -5.46 -5.15
N THR A 202 21.56 -6.07 -4.00
CA THR A 202 22.43 -5.91 -2.82
C THR A 202 23.81 -6.56 -3.06
N LEU A 203 24.86 -6.07 -2.40
CA LEU A 203 26.19 -6.69 -2.44
C LEU A 203 26.16 -8.18 -2.04
N GLY A 204 25.23 -8.56 -1.15
CA GLY A 204 25.00 -9.96 -0.75
C GLY A 204 24.39 -10.81 -1.87
N GLN A 205 23.46 -10.26 -2.66
CA GLN A 205 22.93 -10.94 -3.85
C GLN A 205 24.01 -11.12 -4.91
N ILE A 206 24.82 -10.08 -5.17
CA ILE A 206 25.92 -10.12 -6.15
C ILE A 206 26.98 -11.15 -5.75
N SER A 207 27.32 -11.22 -4.46
CA SER A 207 28.24 -12.23 -3.92
C SER A 207 27.75 -13.66 -4.21
N ARG A 208 26.46 -13.94 -4.00
CA ARG A 208 25.86 -15.25 -4.29
C ARG A 208 25.82 -15.55 -5.78
N GLU A 209 25.41 -14.57 -6.59
CA GLU A 209 25.28 -14.71 -8.04
C GLU A 209 26.63 -14.93 -8.73
N ASN A 210 27.65 -14.19 -8.33
CA ASN A 210 28.99 -14.29 -8.89
C ASN A 210 29.85 -15.38 -8.23
N ASN A 211 29.29 -16.13 -7.27
CA ASN A 211 29.97 -17.13 -6.46
C ASN A 211 31.31 -16.63 -5.86
N GLN A 212 31.28 -15.43 -5.28
CA GLN A 212 32.45 -14.73 -4.75
C GLN A 212 32.25 -14.32 -3.29
N PRO A 213 33.31 -14.24 -2.47
CA PRO A 213 33.20 -13.75 -1.10
C PRO A 213 32.63 -12.33 -1.02
N LEU A 214 31.79 -12.08 0.00
CA LEU A 214 31.21 -10.75 0.23
C LEU A 214 32.30 -9.68 0.46
N SER A 215 33.47 -10.06 1.01
CA SER A 215 34.63 -9.19 1.13
C SER A 215 35.10 -8.67 -0.24
N THR A 216 35.26 -9.55 -1.22
CA THR A 216 35.68 -9.19 -2.58
C THR A 216 34.69 -8.23 -3.25
N VAL A 217 33.39 -8.47 -3.09
CA VAL A 217 32.34 -7.59 -3.65
C VAL A 217 32.39 -6.20 -2.96
N LYS A 218 32.58 -6.16 -1.63
CA LYS A 218 32.76 -4.91 -0.88
C LYS A 218 34.02 -4.15 -1.29
N ASP A 219 35.13 -4.86 -1.56
CA ASP A 219 36.39 -4.24 -1.99
C ASP A 219 36.24 -3.59 -3.37
N ARG A 220 35.55 -4.24 -4.30
CA ARG A 220 35.23 -3.66 -5.61
C ARG A 220 34.34 -2.42 -5.49
N TRP A 221 33.34 -2.47 -4.61
CA TRP A 221 32.53 -1.29 -4.31
C TRP A 221 33.36 -0.15 -3.70
N ASN A 222 34.34 -0.47 -2.83
CA ASN A 222 35.26 0.51 -2.29
C ASN A 222 36.18 1.10 -3.36
N GLN A 223 36.71 0.29 -4.28
CA GLN A 223 37.52 0.77 -5.41
C GLN A 223 36.76 1.77 -6.29
N PHE A 224 35.48 1.49 -6.58
CA PHE A 224 34.61 2.41 -7.29
C PHE A 224 34.46 3.75 -6.55
N LYS A 225 34.16 3.72 -5.24
CA LYS A 225 34.04 4.95 -4.43
C LYS A 225 35.34 5.77 -4.40
N ILE A 226 36.49 5.11 -4.28
CA ILE A 226 37.80 5.79 -4.33
C ILE A 226 38.01 6.47 -5.68
N ASN A 227 37.58 5.83 -6.78
CA ASN A 227 37.67 6.43 -8.11
C ASN A 227 36.75 7.65 -8.27
N LEU A 228 35.52 7.59 -7.75
CA LEU A 228 34.62 8.75 -7.68
C LEU A 228 35.20 9.92 -6.89
N ASP A 229 36.06 9.65 -5.92
CA ASP A 229 36.67 10.70 -5.08
C ASP A 229 37.74 11.51 -5.81
N LYS A 230 38.22 11.03 -6.96
CA LYS A 230 39.29 11.68 -7.71
C LYS A 230 38.86 13.08 -8.22
N PRO A 231 39.75 14.09 -8.16
CA PRO A 231 39.42 15.46 -8.55
C PRO A 231 38.85 15.59 -9.97
N GLU A 232 39.42 14.85 -10.92
CA GLU A 232 38.99 14.82 -12.32
C GLU A 232 37.58 14.27 -12.50
N VAL A 233 37.20 13.25 -11.71
CA VAL A 233 35.87 12.65 -11.75
C VAL A 233 34.85 13.56 -11.07
N ARG A 234 35.18 14.13 -9.91
CA ARG A 234 34.31 15.09 -9.21
C ARG A 234 33.94 16.29 -10.09
N ARG A 235 34.85 16.78 -10.93
CA ARG A 235 34.59 17.89 -11.86
C ARG A 235 33.49 17.57 -12.87
N LEU A 236 33.35 16.32 -13.31
CA LEU A 236 32.31 15.90 -14.26
C LEU A 236 30.89 16.13 -13.69
N PHE A 237 30.73 15.94 -12.38
CA PHE A 237 29.45 16.10 -11.69
C PHE A 237 29.18 17.54 -11.20
N LEU A 238 30.17 18.44 -11.28
CA LEU A 238 30.06 19.85 -10.90
C LEU A 238 29.76 20.77 -12.08
N GLN A 239 29.95 20.30 -13.31
CA GLN A 239 29.59 21.03 -14.54
C GLN A 239 28.10 20.83 -14.81
N LYS A 240 27.34 21.95 -14.80
CA LYS A 240 25.93 22.02 -15.21
C LYS A 240 25.80 21.91 -16.71
#